data_AF-A0A508T956-F1
#
_entry.id   AF-A0A508T956-F1
#
_cell.length_a   1.000
_cell.length_b   1.000
_cell.length_c   1.000
_cell.angle_alpha   90.00
_cell.angle_beta   90.00
_cell.angle_gamma   90.00
#
_symmetry.space_group_name_H-M   'P 1'
#
loop_
_entity.id
_entity.type
_entity.pdbx_description
1 polymer ?
#
loop_
_entity_poly.entity_id
_entity_poly.type
_entity_poly.pdbx_seq_one_letter_code
_entity_poly.pdbx_strand_id
1 'polypeptide(L)'
;MKNPVILTSPQDVHRHVFELWRSAPLRASHADGGFIHDIVEQFASLPRLFCDSTDDRLERAHFCSWWGVTMNRTYDNPAIEDLYRLHEMFHAAFMPYFPGIGFDAFHRKMEDNELKASVCSEIRVYFELPQLREIAFPHPIYADRFLTAPAMQTLWRKNKPVAIETLQEARRDVMFSKPEHEMDLTERWIRRFALQNRQWSTCWYDRYLEIESHMFDFQIRALQGDRSSAIKAHAEWIETHAAEDPDDHIPYRQEAALFANIYWSNRRRYEAEFAAATKTG
;
A
#
# COMPACT_ATOMS: atom_id res chain seq x y z
N MET A 1 11.52 14.11 -2.49
CA MET A 1 12.12 12.81 -2.11
C MET A 1 13.62 12.90 -1.92
N LYS A 2 14.21 12.17 -0.97
CA LYS A 2 15.66 12.17 -0.70
C LYS A 2 16.20 10.77 -0.42
N ASN A 3 17.53 10.62 -0.38
CA ASN A 3 18.23 9.37 -0.08
C ASN A 3 17.77 8.18 -0.94
N PRO A 4 17.80 8.27 -2.29
CA PRO A 4 17.33 7.18 -3.13
C PRO A 4 18.20 5.93 -2.95
N VAL A 5 17.55 4.77 -2.77
CA VAL A 5 18.18 3.45 -2.75
C VAL A 5 17.69 2.68 -3.96
N ILE A 6 18.59 2.47 -4.93
CA ILE A 6 18.31 1.73 -6.17
C ILE A 6 18.78 0.29 -6.01
N LEU A 7 17.86 -0.65 -6.16
CA LEU A 7 18.12 -2.09 -6.02
C LEU A 7 17.83 -2.79 -7.34
N THR A 8 18.87 -3.33 -7.96
CA THR A 8 18.78 -3.92 -9.30
C THR A 8 18.45 -5.41 -9.26
N SER A 9 19.16 -6.19 -8.45
CA SER A 9 18.99 -7.64 -8.41
C SER A 9 17.91 -8.07 -7.40
N PRO A 10 17.22 -9.21 -7.60
CA PRO A 10 16.30 -9.74 -6.61
C PRO A 10 16.97 -9.95 -5.24
N GLN A 11 18.22 -10.42 -5.22
CA GLN A 11 18.99 -10.64 -3.99
C GLN A 11 19.23 -9.34 -3.22
N ASP A 12 19.53 -8.24 -3.92
CA ASP A 12 19.69 -6.93 -3.28
C ASP A 12 18.37 -6.43 -2.68
N VAL A 13 17.25 -6.66 -3.37
CA VAL A 13 15.90 -6.36 -2.87
C VAL A 13 15.61 -7.16 -1.61
N HIS A 14 15.80 -8.48 -1.62
CA HIS A 14 15.59 -9.32 -0.44
C HIS A 14 16.45 -8.89 0.74
N ARG A 15 17.75 -8.66 0.53
CA ARG A 15 18.66 -8.23 1.61
C ARG A 15 18.21 -6.90 2.21
N HIS A 16 17.92 -5.91 1.36
CA HIS A 16 17.48 -4.60 1.84
C HIS A 16 16.16 -4.69 2.62
N VAL A 17 15.15 -5.37 2.07
CA VAL A 17 13.84 -5.52 2.72
C VAL A 17 13.97 -6.30 4.04
N PHE A 18 14.84 -7.31 4.10
CA PHE A 18 15.09 -8.06 5.34
C PHE A 18 15.62 -7.17 6.47
N GLU A 19 16.51 -6.23 6.15
CA GLU A 19 17.07 -5.25 7.09
C GLU A 19 16.03 -4.23 7.57
N LEU A 20 14.99 -3.96 6.77
CA LEU A 20 13.91 -3.04 7.12
C LEU A 20 12.91 -3.61 8.13
N TRP A 21 12.73 -4.94 8.18
CA TRP A 21 11.77 -5.56 9.11
C TRP A 21 12.18 -5.34 10.56
N ARG A 22 11.28 -4.82 11.38
CA ARG A 22 11.57 -4.50 12.80
C ARG A 22 10.92 -5.49 13.77
N SER A 23 9.86 -6.15 13.37
CA SER A 23 9.14 -7.15 14.16
C SER A 23 9.67 -8.56 13.90
N ALA A 24 9.82 -9.34 14.97
CA ALA A 24 10.30 -10.72 14.89
C ALA A 24 9.41 -11.62 14.01
N PRO A 25 8.06 -11.56 14.05
CA PRO A 25 7.21 -12.41 13.22
C PRO A 25 7.41 -12.20 11.72
N LEU A 26 7.49 -10.94 11.25
CA LEU A 26 7.71 -10.67 9.82
C LEU A 26 9.11 -11.08 9.39
N ARG A 27 10.12 -10.77 10.20
CA ARG A 27 11.51 -11.12 9.90
C ARG A 27 11.70 -12.63 9.81
N ALA A 28 11.13 -13.40 10.73
CA ALA A 28 11.15 -14.86 10.69
C ALA A 28 10.42 -15.40 9.45
N SER A 29 9.21 -14.91 9.17
CA SER A 29 8.46 -15.31 7.99
C SER A 29 9.18 -15.00 6.67
N HIS A 30 9.96 -13.92 6.60
CA HIS A 30 10.82 -13.62 5.46
C HIS A 30 12.04 -14.57 5.37
N ALA A 31 12.73 -14.83 6.48
CA ALA A 31 13.89 -15.71 6.53
C ALA A 31 13.55 -17.16 6.16
N ASP A 32 12.43 -17.66 6.66
CA ASP A 32 12.08 -19.08 6.63
C ASP A 32 11.34 -19.51 5.35
N GLY A 33 11.24 -18.62 4.34
CA GLY A 33 10.49 -18.92 3.11
C GLY A 33 8.96 -18.96 3.32
N GLY A 34 8.44 -18.18 4.28
CA GLY A 34 7.02 -18.14 4.62
C GLY A 34 6.22 -17.07 3.86
N PHE A 35 5.03 -16.74 4.38
CA PHE A 35 4.12 -15.77 3.76
C PHE A 35 4.78 -14.43 3.38
N ILE A 36 5.61 -13.85 4.25
CA ILE A 36 6.28 -12.58 3.95
C ILE A 36 7.34 -12.77 2.86
N HIS A 37 8.06 -13.90 2.86
CA HIS A 37 9.01 -14.22 1.80
C HIS A 37 8.34 -14.24 0.43
N ASP A 38 7.18 -14.89 0.29
CA ASP A 38 6.46 -14.97 -0.99
C ASP A 38 6.07 -13.59 -1.54
N ILE A 39 5.68 -12.67 -0.66
CA ILE A 39 5.36 -11.29 -1.05
C ILE A 39 6.62 -10.54 -1.46
N VAL A 40 7.73 -10.72 -0.73
CA VAL A 40 9.00 -10.09 -1.08
C VAL A 40 9.58 -10.67 -2.37
N GLU A 41 9.39 -11.96 -2.66
CA GLU A 41 9.79 -12.59 -3.93
C GLU A 41 9.03 -11.96 -5.10
N GLN A 42 7.70 -11.84 -4.98
CA GLN A 42 6.91 -11.14 -6.00
C GLN A 42 7.31 -9.66 -6.15
N PHE A 43 7.60 -8.99 -5.04
CA PHE A 43 8.13 -7.63 -5.06
C PHE A 43 9.52 -7.58 -5.75
N ALA A 44 10.42 -8.53 -5.48
CA ALA A 44 11.76 -8.58 -6.05
C ALA A 44 11.81 -8.96 -7.55
N SER A 45 10.67 -9.40 -8.12
CA SER A 45 10.53 -9.67 -9.56
C SER A 45 10.88 -8.48 -10.45
N LEU A 46 10.81 -7.25 -9.93
CA LEU A 46 11.28 -6.03 -10.59
C LEU A 46 12.38 -5.36 -9.75
N PRO A 47 13.29 -4.59 -10.37
CA PRO A 47 14.15 -3.65 -9.66
C PRO A 47 13.32 -2.65 -8.84
N ARG A 48 13.87 -2.16 -7.73
CA ARG A 48 13.12 -1.30 -6.79
C ARG A 48 13.86 -0.03 -6.46
N LEU A 49 13.11 1.05 -6.29
CA LEU A 49 13.58 2.35 -5.82
C LEU A 49 12.92 2.65 -4.48
N PHE A 50 13.73 2.83 -3.44
CA PHE A 50 13.28 3.34 -2.15
C PHE A 50 13.74 4.78 -1.96
N CYS A 51 13.01 5.54 -1.15
CA CYS A 51 13.41 6.90 -0.78
C CYS A 51 12.84 7.32 0.58
N ASP A 52 13.39 8.37 1.15
CA ASP A 52 12.80 9.10 2.27
C ASP A 52 12.03 10.33 1.76
N SER A 53 11.09 10.83 2.56
CA SER A 53 10.39 12.08 2.27
C SER A 53 11.27 13.31 2.49
N THR A 54 11.14 14.30 1.61
CA THR A 54 11.57 15.69 1.82
C THR A 54 10.49 16.49 2.56
N ASP A 55 9.21 16.31 2.21
CA ASP A 55 8.05 16.87 2.92
C ASP A 55 6.98 15.81 3.18
N ASP A 56 6.95 15.33 4.42
CA ASP A 56 5.95 14.37 4.91
C ASP A 56 4.50 14.82 4.72
N ARG A 57 4.23 16.13 4.73
CA ARG A 57 2.87 16.65 4.54
C ARG A 57 2.39 16.40 3.12
N LEU A 58 3.25 16.45 2.13
CA LEU A 58 2.85 16.29 0.74
C LEU A 58 3.00 14.84 0.30
N GLU A 59 4.14 14.24 0.63
CA GLU A 59 4.56 12.96 0.07
C GLU A 59 3.85 11.76 0.72
N ARG A 60 3.38 11.88 1.98
CA ARG A 60 2.67 10.77 2.64
C ARG A 60 1.32 10.43 2.00
N ALA A 61 0.70 11.37 1.31
CA ALA A 61 -0.57 11.15 0.62
C ALA A 61 -0.37 10.78 -0.86
N HIS A 62 0.87 10.79 -1.35
CA HIS A 62 1.20 10.80 -2.78
C HIS A 62 1.00 9.46 -3.50
N PHE A 63 0.99 8.36 -2.74
CA PHE A 63 0.90 6.98 -3.23
C PHE A 63 1.94 6.65 -4.32
N CYS A 64 3.21 6.88 -3.99
CA CYS A 64 4.34 6.68 -4.89
C CYS A 64 4.57 5.21 -5.31
N SER A 65 4.02 4.23 -4.59
CA SER A 65 4.13 2.82 -4.97
C SER A 65 3.49 2.52 -6.32
N TRP A 66 2.48 3.31 -6.75
CA TRP A 66 1.89 3.18 -8.08
C TRP A 66 2.88 3.49 -9.20
N TRP A 67 3.86 4.38 -9.03
CA TRP A 67 4.91 4.58 -10.03
C TRP A 67 6.25 3.95 -9.62
N GLY A 68 6.24 2.87 -8.85
CA GLY A 68 7.44 2.08 -8.62
C GLY A 68 8.43 2.62 -7.57
N VAL A 69 8.01 3.60 -6.76
CA VAL A 69 8.82 4.14 -5.66
C VAL A 69 8.23 3.74 -4.31
N THR A 70 9.02 3.13 -3.44
CA THR A 70 8.60 2.75 -2.09
C THR A 70 9.16 3.74 -1.07
N MET A 71 8.26 4.50 -0.44
CA MET A 71 8.65 5.52 0.54
C MET A 71 8.88 4.90 1.92
N ASN A 72 10.03 5.20 2.52
CA ASN A 72 10.26 4.87 3.91
C ASN A 72 9.42 5.74 4.83
N ARG A 73 8.73 5.10 5.77
CA ARG A 73 8.04 5.78 6.87
C ARG A 73 8.40 5.15 8.18
N THR A 74 8.38 5.98 9.22
CA THR A 74 8.60 5.56 10.60
C THR A 74 7.30 5.70 11.39
N TYR A 75 7.03 4.71 12.23
CA TYR A 75 5.92 4.72 13.17
C TYR A 75 6.44 4.39 14.56
N ASP A 76 5.78 4.91 15.60
CA ASP A 76 6.18 4.65 16.99
C ASP A 76 6.11 3.16 17.34
N ASN A 77 5.14 2.44 16.77
CA ASN A 77 5.05 1.00 16.88
C ASN A 77 5.76 0.32 15.69
N PRO A 78 6.85 -0.45 15.92
CA PRO A 78 7.56 -1.16 14.86
C PRO A 78 6.69 -2.14 14.06
N ALA A 79 5.69 -2.77 14.69
CA ALA A 79 4.77 -3.66 13.99
C ALA A 79 3.87 -2.89 13.02
N ILE A 80 3.42 -1.68 13.37
CA ILE A 80 2.63 -0.83 12.47
C ILE A 80 3.50 -0.35 11.30
N GLU A 81 4.76 -0.01 11.56
CA GLU A 81 5.73 0.36 10.53
C GLU A 81 5.94 -0.77 9.51
N ASP A 82 6.10 -2.00 10.01
CA ASP A 82 6.22 -3.21 9.21
C ASP A 82 4.95 -3.52 8.40
N LEU A 83 3.76 -3.36 9.00
CA LEU A 83 2.48 -3.52 8.32
C LEU A 83 2.31 -2.50 7.18
N TYR A 84 2.72 -1.25 7.41
CA TYR A 84 2.76 -0.21 6.38
C TYR A 84 3.67 -0.63 5.22
N ARG A 85 4.89 -1.09 5.50
CA ARG A 85 5.82 -1.56 4.46
C ARG A 85 5.26 -2.73 3.66
N LEU A 86 4.65 -3.71 4.35
CA LEU A 86 4.01 -4.85 3.69
C LEU A 86 2.90 -4.39 2.74
N HIS A 87 2.10 -3.40 3.14
CA HIS A 87 1.04 -2.82 2.33
C HIS A 87 1.59 -2.18 1.05
N GLU A 88 2.61 -1.31 1.16
CA GLU A 88 3.25 -0.65 0.00
C GLU A 88 3.94 -1.64 -0.93
N MET A 89 4.64 -2.63 -0.38
CA MET A 89 5.24 -3.69 -1.19
C MET A 89 4.19 -4.52 -1.91
N PHE A 90 3.05 -4.80 -1.28
CA PHE A 90 1.94 -5.49 -1.95
C PHE A 90 1.43 -4.68 -3.15
N HIS A 91 1.21 -3.38 -2.99
CA HIS A 91 0.83 -2.53 -4.12
C HIS A 91 1.82 -2.67 -5.27
N ALA A 92 3.10 -2.41 -5.01
CA ALA A 92 4.15 -2.41 -6.03
C ALA A 92 4.47 -3.80 -6.62
N ALA A 93 4.18 -4.87 -5.89
CA ALA A 93 4.38 -6.26 -6.34
C ALA A 93 3.27 -6.73 -7.29
N PHE A 94 2.04 -6.26 -7.08
CA PHE A 94 0.85 -6.75 -7.77
C PHE A 94 0.12 -5.66 -8.59
N MET A 95 0.72 -4.48 -8.77
CA MET A 95 0.18 -3.42 -9.62
C MET A 95 0.32 -3.81 -11.11
N PRO A 96 -0.78 -3.94 -11.85
CA PRO A 96 -0.71 -4.07 -13.30
C PRO A 96 -0.67 -2.69 -13.95
N TYR A 97 0.00 -2.57 -15.10
CA TYR A 97 0.03 -1.34 -15.90
C TYR A 97 -0.51 -1.58 -17.30
N PHE A 98 -1.38 -0.69 -17.76
CA PHE A 98 -2.12 -0.86 -19.02
C PHE A 98 -2.07 0.44 -19.84
N PRO A 99 -1.13 0.56 -20.80
CA PRO A 99 -1.08 1.72 -21.68
C PRO A 99 -2.42 1.93 -22.42
N GLY A 100 -2.91 3.17 -22.43
CA GLY A 100 -4.17 3.51 -23.09
C GLY A 100 -5.45 3.07 -22.36
N ILE A 101 -5.35 2.63 -21.09
CA ILE A 101 -6.51 2.34 -20.26
C ILE A 101 -7.43 3.57 -20.15
N GLY A 102 -8.75 3.37 -20.17
CA GLY A 102 -9.70 4.46 -19.89
C GLY A 102 -9.76 4.82 -18.41
N PHE A 103 -10.06 6.07 -18.08
CA PHE A 103 -10.03 6.56 -16.68
C PHE A 103 -10.88 5.72 -15.70
N ASP A 104 -12.10 5.31 -16.07
CA ASP A 104 -12.94 4.48 -15.19
C ASP A 104 -12.36 3.07 -14.94
N ALA A 105 -11.61 2.53 -15.90
CA ALA A 105 -10.91 1.27 -15.75
C ALA A 105 -9.63 1.45 -14.92
N PHE A 106 -8.90 2.57 -15.10
CA PHE A 106 -7.79 2.96 -14.24
C PHE A 106 -8.26 3.09 -12.79
N HIS A 107 -9.31 3.86 -12.53
CA HIS A 107 -9.83 4.05 -11.17
C HIS A 107 -10.23 2.72 -10.51
N ARG A 108 -10.99 1.85 -11.20
CA ARG A 108 -11.32 0.52 -10.69
C ARG A 108 -10.10 -0.35 -10.40
N LYS A 109 -9.07 -0.29 -11.27
CA LYS A 109 -7.80 -0.99 -11.05
C LYS A 109 -7.14 -0.54 -9.74
N MET A 110 -7.13 0.76 -9.48
CA MET A 110 -6.55 1.32 -8.25
C MET A 110 -7.36 0.90 -7.01
N GLU A 111 -8.69 0.93 -7.10
CA GLU A 111 -9.57 0.45 -6.02
C GLU A 111 -9.37 -1.05 -5.72
N ASP A 112 -9.24 -1.88 -6.76
CA ASP A 112 -9.02 -3.32 -6.60
C ASP A 112 -7.62 -3.63 -6.04
N ASN A 113 -6.60 -2.86 -6.43
CA ASN A 113 -5.25 -3.00 -5.89
C ASN A 113 -5.22 -2.59 -4.40
N GLU A 114 -5.87 -1.48 -4.04
CA GLU A 114 -6.08 -1.05 -2.64
C GLU A 114 -6.82 -2.11 -1.83
N LEU A 115 -7.95 -2.62 -2.32
CA LEU A 115 -8.71 -3.66 -1.65
C LEU A 115 -7.82 -4.87 -1.31
N LYS A 116 -7.02 -5.34 -2.27
CA LYS A 116 -6.14 -6.49 -2.08
C LYS A 116 -4.99 -6.19 -1.12
N ALA A 117 -4.37 -5.02 -1.22
CA ALA A 117 -3.31 -4.58 -0.30
C ALA A 117 -3.82 -4.45 1.13
N SER A 118 -4.96 -3.77 1.32
CA SER A 118 -5.71 -3.67 2.58
C SER A 118 -6.01 -5.06 3.15
N VAL A 119 -6.62 -5.98 2.39
CA VAL A 119 -6.95 -7.32 2.91
C VAL A 119 -5.68 -8.11 3.26
N CYS A 120 -4.63 -8.00 2.46
CA CYS A 120 -3.36 -8.69 2.70
C CYS A 120 -2.69 -8.22 4.00
N SER A 121 -2.51 -6.90 4.15
CA SER A 121 -1.76 -6.28 5.24
C SER A 121 -2.59 -5.99 6.49
N GLU A 122 -3.91 -5.86 6.41
CA GLU A 122 -4.75 -5.50 7.56
C GLU A 122 -5.57 -6.67 8.12
N ILE A 123 -5.71 -7.78 7.37
CA ILE A 123 -6.54 -8.92 7.80
C ILE A 123 -5.77 -10.24 7.67
N ARG A 124 -5.39 -10.59 6.44
CA ARG A 124 -4.75 -11.87 6.10
C ARG A 124 -3.47 -12.10 6.91
N VAL A 125 -2.65 -11.07 7.07
CA VAL A 125 -1.37 -11.15 7.81
C VAL A 125 -1.54 -11.74 9.21
N TYR A 126 -2.66 -11.50 9.89
CA TYR A 126 -2.89 -12.01 11.25
C TYR A 126 -3.32 -13.48 11.28
N PHE A 127 -3.84 -14.01 10.18
CA PHE A 127 -4.03 -15.45 10.04
C PHE A 127 -2.70 -16.17 9.74
N GLU A 128 -1.80 -15.52 9.00
CA GLU A 128 -0.49 -16.06 8.64
C GLU A 128 0.51 -15.95 9.81
N LEU A 129 0.45 -14.84 10.55
CA LEU A 129 1.34 -14.46 11.65
C LEU A 129 0.52 -14.01 12.87
N PRO A 130 -0.11 -14.93 13.62
CA PRO A 130 -1.00 -14.57 14.73
C PRO A 130 -0.33 -13.72 15.81
N GLN A 131 0.97 -13.93 16.07
CA GLN A 131 1.74 -13.18 17.08
C GLN A 131 1.84 -11.68 16.75
N LEU A 132 1.71 -11.31 15.47
CA LEU A 132 1.73 -9.90 15.06
C LEU A 132 0.52 -9.14 15.62
N ARG A 133 -0.63 -9.82 15.79
CA ARG A 133 -1.85 -9.18 16.30
C ARG A 133 -1.66 -8.66 17.73
N GLU A 134 -0.92 -9.39 18.55
CA GLU A 134 -0.67 -9.05 19.96
C GLU A 134 0.19 -7.79 20.13
N ILE A 135 1.03 -7.48 19.14
CA ILE A 135 1.99 -6.37 19.21
C ILE A 135 1.63 -5.16 18.33
N ALA A 136 0.70 -5.31 17.38
CA ALA A 136 0.36 -4.24 16.43
C ALA A 136 -0.59 -3.18 17.01
N PHE A 137 -1.75 -3.59 17.54
CA PHE A 137 -2.78 -2.65 17.99
C PHE A 137 -3.32 -3.04 19.38
N PRO A 138 -3.41 -2.10 20.34
CA PRO A 138 -3.89 -2.40 21.68
C PRO A 138 -5.42 -2.54 21.76
N HIS A 139 -6.15 -2.07 20.75
CA HIS A 139 -7.61 -2.12 20.67
C HIS A 139 -8.09 -3.12 19.62
N PRO A 140 -9.36 -3.54 19.65
CA PRO A 140 -9.94 -4.33 18.57
C PRO A 140 -9.83 -3.62 17.21
N ILE A 141 -9.65 -4.42 16.15
CA ILE A 141 -9.59 -3.97 14.75
C ILE A 141 -10.55 -4.80 13.90
N TYR A 142 -10.79 -4.34 12.67
CA TYR A 142 -11.71 -5.01 11.74
C TYR A 142 -11.39 -6.50 11.53
N ALA A 143 -10.10 -6.87 11.53
CA ALA A 143 -9.64 -8.25 11.38
C ALA A 143 -10.15 -9.19 12.48
N ASP A 144 -10.34 -8.71 13.71
CA ASP A 144 -10.69 -9.54 14.87
C ASP A 144 -12.04 -10.25 14.69
N ARG A 145 -12.93 -9.67 13.90
CA ARG A 145 -14.23 -10.25 13.54
C ARG A 145 -14.08 -11.58 12.81
N PHE A 146 -13.04 -11.72 12.00
CA PHE A 146 -12.76 -12.93 11.24
C PHE A 146 -11.82 -13.86 12.00
N LEU A 147 -10.85 -13.31 12.73
CA LEU A 147 -9.88 -14.09 13.51
C LEU A 147 -10.56 -14.91 14.61
N THR A 148 -11.67 -14.41 15.16
CA THR A 148 -12.44 -15.09 16.23
C THR A 148 -13.58 -15.96 15.71
N ALA A 149 -13.93 -15.89 14.42
CA ALA A 149 -15.06 -16.61 13.84
C ALA A 149 -14.70 -18.08 13.51
N PRO A 150 -15.35 -19.09 14.13
CA PRO A 150 -15.01 -20.50 13.91
C PRO A 150 -15.14 -20.97 12.46
N ALA A 151 -16.13 -20.41 11.74
CA ALA A 151 -16.33 -20.69 10.32
C ALA A 151 -15.13 -20.20 9.49
N MET A 152 -14.65 -18.99 9.73
CA MET A 152 -13.48 -18.46 9.01
C MET A 152 -12.18 -19.17 9.38
N GLN A 153 -11.96 -19.50 10.65
CA GLN A 153 -10.80 -20.31 11.04
C GLN A 153 -10.81 -21.69 10.39
N THR A 154 -11.99 -22.28 10.21
CA THR A 154 -12.14 -23.56 9.51
C THR A 154 -11.90 -23.41 8.03
N LEU A 155 -12.47 -22.38 7.40
CA LEU A 155 -12.29 -22.09 5.98
C LEU A 155 -10.81 -21.80 5.67
N TRP A 156 -10.15 -20.97 6.47
CA TRP A 156 -8.72 -20.67 6.34
C TRP A 156 -7.84 -21.93 6.33
N ARG A 157 -8.09 -22.86 7.28
CA ARG A 157 -7.32 -24.11 7.39
C ARG A 157 -7.60 -25.11 6.26
N LYS A 158 -8.84 -25.16 5.75
CA LYS A 158 -9.27 -26.19 4.79
C LYS A 158 -9.23 -25.73 3.34
N ASN A 159 -9.42 -24.44 3.09
CA ASN A 159 -9.48 -23.85 1.75
C ASN A 159 -9.08 -22.36 1.80
N LYS A 160 -7.78 -22.12 1.94
CA LYS A 160 -7.20 -20.78 2.04
C LYS A 160 -7.54 -19.84 0.88
N PRO A 161 -7.55 -20.27 -0.41
CA PRO A 161 -7.98 -19.40 -1.51
C PRO A 161 -9.40 -18.84 -1.32
N VAL A 162 -10.38 -19.70 -1.01
CA VAL A 162 -11.76 -19.27 -0.77
C VAL A 162 -11.87 -18.40 0.48
N ALA A 163 -11.04 -18.66 1.51
CA ALA A 163 -10.97 -17.78 2.67
C ALA A 163 -10.52 -16.36 2.30
N ILE A 164 -9.49 -16.24 1.45
CA ILE A 164 -8.98 -14.94 0.98
C ILE A 164 -10.06 -14.20 0.16
N GLU A 165 -10.73 -14.90 -0.76
CA GLU A 165 -11.84 -14.33 -1.53
C GLU A 165 -12.97 -13.84 -0.61
N THR A 166 -13.35 -14.64 0.40
CA THR A 166 -14.37 -14.26 1.38
C THR A 166 -13.98 -12.98 2.15
N LEU A 167 -12.72 -12.84 2.53
CA LEU A 167 -12.23 -11.63 3.20
C LEU A 167 -12.25 -10.42 2.25
N GLN A 168 -11.94 -10.61 0.97
CA GLN A 168 -12.02 -9.55 -0.04
C GLN A 168 -13.46 -9.12 -0.30
N GLU A 169 -14.40 -10.04 -0.39
CA GLU A 169 -15.83 -9.74 -0.54
C GLU A 169 -16.35 -8.96 0.67
N ALA A 170 -16.03 -9.39 1.89
CA ALA A 170 -16.45 -8.69 3.11
C ALA A 170 -15.88 -7.26 3.17
N ARG A 171 -14.61 -7.07 2.81
CA ARG A 171 -13.99 -5.73 2.75
C ARG A 171 -14.61 -4.88 1.63
N ARG A 172 -14.86 -5.46 0.46
CA ARG A 172 -15.51 -4.78 -0.69
C ARG A 172 -16.92 -4.32 -0.34
N ASP A 173 -17.70 -5.15 0.35
CA ASP A 173 -19.05 -4.80 0.80
C ASP A 173 -19.02 -3.55 1.70
N VAL A 174 -18.12 -3.51 2.68
CA VAL A 174 -17.93 -2.33 3.53
C VAL A 174 -17.49 -1.10 2.72
N MET A 175 -16.60 -1.27 1.75
CA MET A 175 -16.09 -0.17 0.91
C MET A 175 -17.13 0.40 -0.06
N PHE A 176 -18.08 -0.39 -0.57
CA PHE A 176 -18.93 0.04 -1.69
C PHE A 176 -20.43 -0.19 -1.54
N SER A 177 -20.87 -1.25 -0.84
CA SER A 177 -22.27 -1.70 -0.92
C SER A 177 -23.07 -1.55 0.37
N LYS A 178 -22.47 -1.84 1.53
CA LYS A 178 -23.15 -1.82 2.83
C LYS A 178 -23.79 -0.43 3.12
N PRO A 179 -25.05 -0.36 3.59
CA PRO A 179 -25.67 0.90 3.98
C PRO A 179 -25.01 1.53 5.21
N GLU A 180 -24.79 2.85 5.21
CA GLU A 180 -24.06 3.54 6.30
C GLU A 180 -24.74 3.40 7.67
N HIS A 181 -26.07 3.33 7.74
CA HIS A 181 -26.81 3.17 9.00
C HIS A 181 -26.60 1.78 9.65
N GLU A 182 -26.08 0.80 8.90
CA GLU A 182 -25.73 -0.53 9.39
C GLU A 182 -24.23 -0.64 9.74
N MET A 183 -23.46 0.44 9.54
CA MET A 183 -22.02 0.45 9.75
C MET A 183 -21.66 0.90 11.17
N ASP A 184 -20.75 0.15 11.79
CA ASP A 184 -20.06 0.64 12.97
C ASP A 184 -19.01 1.71 12.61
N LEU A 185 -18.35 2.26 13.63
CA LEU A 185 -17.38 3.33 13.44
C LEU A 185 -16.21 2.88 12.53
N THR A 186 -15.67 1.67 12.75
CA THR A 186 -14.57 1.11 11.96
C THR A 186 -14.94 0.97 10.48
N GLU A 187 -16.13 0.45 10.19
CA GLU A 187 -16.63 0.30 8.81
C GLU A 187 -16.86 1.64 8.12
N ARG A 188 -17.42 2.64 8.83
CA ARG A 188 -17.56 3.99 8.29
C ARG A 188 -16.21 4.61 7.92
N TRP A 189 -15.17 4.32 8.68
CA TRP A 189 -13.83 4.79 8.34
C TRP A 189 -13.26 4.12 7.11
N ILE A 190 -13.39 2.80 7.00
CA ILE A 190 -13.02 2.06 5.80
C ILE A 190 -13.73 2.65 4.57
N ARG A 191 -15.06 2.89 4.67
CA ARG A 191 -15.85 3.54 3.61
C ARG A 191 -15.31 4.93 3.26
N ARG A 192 -15.00 5.77 4.25
CA ARG A 192 -14.48 7.12 4.03
C ARG A 192 -13.11 7.12 3.37
N PHE A 193 -12.22 6.17 3.71
CA PHE A 193 -10.95 5.99 3.02
C PHE A 193 -11.17 5.53 1.58
N ALA A 194 -12.07 4.58 1.33
CA ALA A 194 -12.41 4.15 -0.03
C ALA A 194 -12.92 5.31 -0.90
N LEU A 195 -13.76 6.21 -0.35
CA LEU A 195 -14.22 7.40 -1.06
C LEU A 195 -13.08 8.37 -1.43
N GLN A 196 -11.99 8.40 -0.65
CA GLN A 196 -10.81 9.21 -0.98
C GLN A 196 -10.06 8.68 -2.19
N ASN A 197 -10.13 7.37 -2.49
CA ASN A 197 -9.48 6.80 -3.67
C ASN A 197 -9.98 7.43 -4.96
N ARG A 198 -11.27 7.78 -5.04
CA ARG A 198 -11.83 8.49 -6.19
C ARG A 198 -11.34 9.93 -6.29
N GLN A 199 -11.19 10.59 -5.14
CA GLN A 199 -10.63 11.94 -5.09
C GLN A 199 -9.17 11.92 -5.53
N TRP A 200 -8.40 10.94 -5.04
CA TRP A 200 -7.03 10.69 -5.48
C TRP A 200 -6.98 10.45 -6.99
N SER A 201 -7.73 9.49 -7.53
CA SER A 201 -7.72 9.21 -8.98
C SER A 201 -8.06 10.45 -9.81
N THR A 202 -8.98 11.30 -9.33
CA THR A 202 -9.31 12.57 -9.98
C THR A 202 -8.14 13.55 -9.99
N CYS A 203 -7.39 13.66 -8.89
CA CYS A 203 -6.16 14.47 -8.85
C CYS A 203 -5.12 13.99 -9.86
N TRP A 204 -5.13 12.71 -10.21
CA TRP A 204 -4.20 12.06 -11.15
C TRP A 204 -4.70 11.98 -12.59
N TYR A 205 -5.85 12.59 -12.90
CA TYR A 205 -6.53 12.44 -14.20
C TYR A 205 -5.65 12.83 -15.39
N ASP A 206 -4.82 13.88 -15.26
CA ASP A 206 -4.00 14.36 -16.38
C ASP A 206 -2.68 13.57 -16.54
N ARG A 207 -2.31 12.75 -15.55
CA ARG A 207 -1.01 12.07 -15.49
C ARG A 207 -1.08 10.55 -15.60
N TYR A 208 -2.24 9.94 -15.35
CA TYR A 208 -2.29 8.48 -15.27
C TYR A 208 -1.84 7.78 -16.56
N LEU A 209 -2.17 8.30 -17.74
CA LEU A 209 -1.72 7.67 -18.99
C LEU A 209 -0.21 7.67 -19.14
N GLU A 210 0.45 8.78 -18.76
CA GLU A 210 1.90 8.90 -18.81
C GLU A 210 2.57 7.87 -17.89
N ILE A 211 2.08 7.79 -16.64
CA ILE A 211 2.60 6.87 -15.63
C ILE A 211 2.35 5.41 -16.03
N GLU A 212 1.15 5.09 -16.52
CA GLU A 212 0.81 3.74 -17.00
C GLU A 212 1.73 3.30 -18.15
N SER A 213 1.99 4.21 -19.11
CA SER A 213 2.90 3.94 -20.22
C SER A 213 4.34 3.76 -19.75
N HIS A 214 4.86 4.66 -18.92
CA HIS A 214 6.23 4.57 -18.41
C HIS A 214 6.45 3.29 -17.60
N MET A 215 5.54 2.96 -16.69
CA MET A 215 5.67 1.78 -15.84
C MET A 215 5.52 0.47 -16.62
N PHE A 216 4.69 0.44 -17.66
CA PHE A 216 4.64 -0.70 -18.57
C PHE A 216 5.98 -0.92 -19.28
N ASP A 217 6.58 0.13 -19.84
CA ASP A 217 7.88 0.04 -20.51
C ASP A 217 8.99 -0.39 -19.54
N PHE A 218 8.99 0.15 -18.32
CA PHE A 218 9.88 -0.27 -17.24
C PHE A 218 9.74 -1.76 -16.94
N GLN A 219 8.52 -2.26 -16.77
CA GLN A 219 8.25 -3.68 -16.50
C GLN A 219 8.76 -4.58 -17.63
N ILE A 220 8.44 -4.25 -18.88
CA ILE A 220 8.87 -5.05 -20.04
C ILE A 220 10.39 -5.12 -20.12
N ARG A 221 11.09 -3.98 -20.02
CA ARG A 221 12.57 -3.96 -20.07
C ARG A 221 13.18 -4.77 -18.93
N ALA A 222 12.70 -4.59 -17.71
CA ALA A 222 13.21 -5.29 -16.54
C ALA A 222 12.99 -6.82 -16.63
N LEU A 223 11.81 -7.26 -17.08
CA LEU A 223 11.47 -8.68 -17.21
C LEU A 223 12.17 -9.35 -18.41
N GLN A 224 12.57 -8.59 -19.42
CA GLN A 224 13.40 -9.07 -20.54
C GLN A 224 14.89 -9.18 -20.19
N GLY A 225 15.27 -8.89 -18.94
CA GLY A 225 16.63 -9.06 -18.41
C GLY A 225 17.44 -7.77 -18.31
N ASP A 226 16.96 -6.65 -18.86
CA ASP A 226 17.65 -5.35 -18.77
C ASP A 226 17.30 -4.58 -17.48
N ARG A 227 17.42 -5.27 -16.35
CA ARG A 227 17.06 -4.74 -15.03
C ARG A 227 17.82 -3.46 -14.67
N SER A 228 19.13 -3.43 -14.96
CA SER A 228 20.00 -2.31 -14.60
C SER A 228 19.67 -1.04 -15.37
N SER A 229 19.49 -1.13 -16.69
CA SER A 229 19.16 0.05 -17.48
C SER A 229 17.72 0.48 -17.27
N ALA A 230 16.79 -0.47 -17.06
CA ALA A 230 15.40 -0.17 -16.73
C ALA A 230 15.28 0.67 -15.45
N ILE A 231 15.94 0.26 -14.35
CA ILE A 231 15.83 1.03 -13.09
C ILE A 231 16.57 2.36 -13.14
N LYS A 232 17.67 2.45 -13.90
CA LYS A 232 18.38 3.71 -14.11
C LYS A 232 17.49 4.70 -14.87
N ALA A 233 16.91 4.27 -15.99
CA ALA A 233 15.99 5.10 -16.77
C ALA A 233 14.74 5.50 -15.96
N HIS A 234 14.23 4.60 -15.12
CA HIS A 234 13.12 4.92 -14.24
C HIS A 234 13.50 5.95 -13.16
N ALA A 235 14.67 5.82 -12.53
CA ALA A 235 15.16 6.78 -11.56
C ALA A 235 15.40 8.16 -12.18
N GLU A 236 15.95 8.22 -13.40
CA GLU A 236 16.12 9.47 -14.17
C GLU A 236 14.77 10.12 -14.52
N TRP A 237 13.77 9.31 -14.87
CA TRP A 237 12.40 9.80 -15.14
C TRP A 237 11.73 10.38 -13.90
N ILE A 238 11.90 9.73 -12.73
CA ILE A 238 11.44 10.25 -11.44
C ILE A 238 12.15 11.57 -11.09
N GLU A 239 13.48 11.63 -11.28
CA GLU A 239 14.28 12.83 -11.02
C GLU A 239 13.87 14.00 -11.92
N THR A 240 13.55 13.72 -13.18
CA THR A 240 13.06 14.73 -14.13
C THR A 240 11.79 15.40 -13.61
N HIS A 241 10.84 14.62 -13.10
CA HIS A 241 9.61 15.15 -12.50
C HIS A 241 9.84 15.85 -11.17
N ALA A 242 10.80 15.38 -10.37
CA ALA A 242 11.15 16.03 -9.11
C ALA A 242 11.79 17.42 -9.34
N ALA A 243 12.61 17.54 -10.38
CA ALA A 243 13.28 18.79 -10.76
C ALA A 243 12.32 19.90 -11.26
N GLU A 244 11.05 19.56 -11.57
CA GLU A 244 10.01 20.56 -11.85
C GLU A 244 9.60 21.35 -10.60
N ASP A 245 9.92 20.84 -9.40
CA ASP A 245 9.69 21.48 -8.11
C ASP A 245 11.02 21.98 -7.50
N PRO A 246 11.39 23.26 -7.70
CA PRO A 246 12.68 23.77 -7.27
C PRO A 246 12.84 23.90 -5.75
N ASP A 247 11.74 23.83 -4.99
CA ASP A 247 11.73 24.06 -3.55
C ASP A 247 11.93 22.75 -2.78
N ASP A 248 11.03 21.78 -2.98
CA ASP A 248 10.97 20.55 -2.20
C ASP A 248 11.45 19.30 -2.96
N HIS A 249 11.69 19.44 -4.27
CA HIS A 249 12.11 18.38 -5.19
C HIS A 249 11.17 17.15 -5.12
N ILE A 250 9.86 17.41 -5.20
CA ILE A 250 8.81 16.39 -5.16
C ILE A 250 8.29 16.14 -6.58
N PRO A 251 8.38 14.91 -7.11
CA PRO A 251 7.78 14.58 -8.40
C PRO A 251 6.28 14.86 -8.36
N TYR A 252 5.73 15.47 -9.42
CA TYR A 252 4.29 15.73 -9.50
C TYR A 252 3.76 16.54 -8.31
N ARG A 253 4.49 17.62 -7.97
CA ARG A 253 4.23 18.48 -6.81
C ARG A 253 2.79 19.02 -6.78
N GLN A 254 2.19 19.30 -7.93
CA GLN A 254 0.84 19.83 -8.02
C GLN A 254 -0.20 18.79 -7.57
N GLU A 255 -0.10 17.57 -8.08
CA GLU A 255 -0.97 16.44 -7.74
C GLU A 255 -0.81 16.08 -6.25
N ALA A 256 0.44 16.08 -5.75
CA ALA A 256 0.75 15.90 -4.33
C ALA A 256 0.01 16.94 -3.46
N ALA A 257 0.10 18.22 -3.84
CA ALA A 257 -0.51 19.33 -3.10
C ALA A 257 -2.03 19.24 -3.06
N LEU A 258 -2.65 18.93 -4.20
CA LEU A 258 -4.10 18.83 -4.33
C LEU A 258 -4.64 17.74 -3.40
N PHE A 259 -4.03 16.55 -3.44
CA PHE A 259 -4.52 15.44 -2.65
C PHE A 259 -4.14 15.55 -1.17
N ALA A 260 -2.96 16.08 -0.83
CA ALA A 260 -2.56 16.28 0.57
C ALA A 260 -3.60 17.09 1.36
N ASN A 261 -4.17 18.14 0.76
CA ASN A 261 -5.23 18.93 1.42
C ASN A 261 -6.47 18.10 1.76
N ILE A 262 -6.89 17.21 0.84
CA ILE A 262 -8.02 16.30 1.03
C ILE A 262 -7.69 15.30 2.13
N TYR A 263 -6.54 14.65 2.03
CA TYR A 263 -6.06 13.65 2.98
C TYR A 263 -5.99 14.18 4.41
N TRP A 264 -5.30 15.31 4.65
CA TRP A 264 -5.14 15.88 5.99
C TRP A 264 -6.44 16.50 6.53
N SER A 265 -7.34 16.97 5.68
CA SER A 265 -8.67 17.41 6.11
C SER A 265 -9.48 16.24 6.66
N ASN A 266 -9.50 15.11 5.94
CA ASN A 266 -10.20 13.91 6.37
C ASN A 266 -9.57 13.27 7.61
N ARG A 267 -8.24 13.25 7.71
CA ARG A 267 -7.54 12.77 8.90
C ARG A 267 -7.86 13.58 10.15
N ARG A 268 -7.93 14.92 10.05
CA ARG A 268 -8.34 15.76 11.21
C ARG A 268 -9.77 15.48 11.65
N ARG A 269 -10.69 15.23 10.71
CA ARG A 269 -12.07 14.82 11.03
C ARG A 269 -12.10 13.47 11.73
N TYR A 270 -11.26 12.53 11.29
CA TYR A 270 -11.06 11.24 11.96
C TYR A 270 -10.61 11.39 13.40
N GLU A 271 -9.52 12.12 13.62
CA GLU A 271 -8.95 12.32 14.95
C GLU A 271 -9.97 12.99 15.89
N ALA A 272 -10.77 13.94 15.39
CA ALA A 272 -11.82 14.60 16.15
C ALA A 272 -12.99 13.65 16.51
N GLU A 273 -13.50 12.88 15.55
CA GLU A 273 -14.60 11.92 15.78
C GLU A 273 -14.17 10.77 16.69
N PHE A 274 -12.95 10.26 16.53
CA PHE A 274 -12.39 9.23 17.40
C PHE A 274 -12.23 9.76 18.84
N ALA A 275 -11.65 10.95 19.01
CA ALA A 275 -11.51 11.57 20.32
C ALA A 275 -12.85 11.83 21.01
N ALA A 276 -13.90 12.17 20.25
CA ALA A 276 -15.25 12.33 20.77
C ALA A 276 -15.83 10.98 21.24
N ALA A 277 -15.71 9.93 20.43
CA ALA A 277 -16.20 8.60 20.76
C ALA A 277 -15.52 8.00 22.02
N THR A 278 -14.22 8.26 22.21
CA THR A 278 -13.45 7.80 23.38
C THR A 278 -13.69 8.61 24.66
N LYS A 279 -14.31 9.79 24.58
CA LYS A 279 -14.68 10.59 25.77
C LYS A 279 -16.03 10.22 26.35
N THR A 280 -16.85 9.50 25.59
CA THR A 280 -18.23 9.14 25.94
C THR A 280 -18.39 7.68 26.40
N GLY A 281 -17.30 6.91 26.50
CA GLY A 281 -17.26 5.55 27.04
C GLY A 281 -16.33 5.47 28.24
#